data_AF-A0A8D1WVF7-F1
#
_entry.id   AF-A0A8D1WVF7-F1
#
_cell.length_a   1.000
_cell.length_b   1.000
_cell.length_c   1.000
_cell.angle_alpha   90.00
_cell.angle_beta   90.00
_cell.angle_gamma   90.00
#
_symmetry.space_group_name_H-M   'P 1'
#
loop_
_entity.id
_entity.type
_entity.pdbx_description
1 polymer ?
#
loop_
_entity_poly.entity_id
_entity_poly.type
_entity_poly.pdbx_seq_one_letter_code
_entity_poly.pdbx_strand_id
1 'polypeptide(L)'
;MKMKLDIVCIADDADIGTADSLRYIYQKLKTDVLVLSCDLITDVALHEVVDLFRAHDATLAMLMRKGQDGLESVPGQKGKKKAVEQRDFVGVDSTGKRLLFMANEADLDEELVIKGAILQKHPRIRFHTGLVDAHLYCLRRYVVDFLMEYKSITSIRSELIPYLVRKQFSSASSQQGQEEKEEELKKKELKTLDIYSFIKEVGPLTFALHDACWNACRGDSREDLSRSQVRCYVHIMKEGLCSRVGTLGLYMEANRQVSKLLPVICPEESLVHPSAQIVSKHLIGADSLIGPDTQVGEKSSVKRSVIGSSCVIRDRVTVTNSLLMNSVTVEEGSNIQGSVICNNAVIEKGADIKDCLIGNGQRIEARGQI
;
A
#
# COMPACT_ATOMS: atom_id res chain seq x y z
N MET A 1 -20.57 -18.25 -3.93
CA MET A 1 -21.04 -16.95 -4.45
C MET A 1 -20.25 -16.68 -5.73
N LYS A 2 -20.86 -16.72 -6.93
CA LYS A 2 -20.13 -16.37 -8.16
C LYS A 2 -20.09 -14.85 -8.26
N MET A 3 -18.97 -14.24 -7.87
CA MET A 3 -18.75 -12.81 -8.13
C MET A 3 -18.66 -12.61 -9.64
N LYS A 4 -19.52 -11.76 -10.19
CA LYS A 4 -19.41 -11.33 -11.58
C LYS A 4 -18.34 -10.23 -11.61
N LEU A 5 -17.19 -10.57 -12.18
CA LEU A 5 -16.05 -9.66 -12.26
C LEU A 5 -16.15 -8.90 -13.58
N ASP A 6 -16.46 -7.61 -13.50
CA ASP A 6 -16.50 -6.71 -14.66
C ASP A 6 -15.15 -5.98 -14.75
N ILE A 7 -14.30 -6.38 -15.69
CA ILE A 7 -12.98 -5.78 -15.90
C ILE A 7 -13.14 -4.54 -16.79
N VAL A 8 -12.55 -3.43 -16.35
CA VAL A 8 -12.49 -2.19 -17.14
C VAL A 8 -11.02 -1.87 -17.36
N CYS A 9 -10.55 -2.01 -18.60
CA CYS A 9 -9.21 -1.62 -18.98
C CYS A 9 -9.22 -0.12 -19.29
N ILE A 10 -8.30 0.61 -18.68
CA ILE A 10 -8.03 2.01 -19.00
C ILE A 10 -6.83 1.99 -19.97
N ALA A 11 -6.86 2.78 -21.04
CA ALA A 11 -5.74 2.87 -21.97
C ALA A 11 -4.56 3.60 -21.30
N ASP A 12 -3.34 3.06 -21.46
CA ASP A 12 -2.10 3.50 -20.80
C ASP A 12 -1.56 4.87 -21.30
N ASP A 13 -2.38 5.69 -21.95
CA ASP A 13 -1.92 6.88 -22.68
C ASP A 13 -1.57 8.09 -21.78
N ALA A 14 -1.64 7.95 -20.46
CA ALA A 14 -1.06 8.89 -19.49
C ALA A 14 -0.92 8.24 -18.10
N ASP A 15 -0.01 8.77 -17.26
CA ASP A 15 0.06 8.46 -15.82
C ASP A 15 -1.21 8.98 -15.11
N ILE A 16 -2.30 8.21 -15.22
CA ILE A 16 -3.58 8.53 -14.61
C ILE A 16 -3.47 8.27 -13.10
N GLY A 17 -3.77 9.29 -12.30
CA GLY A 17 -3.79 9.19 -10.84
C GLY A 17 -4.85 8.22 -10.32
N THR A 18 -4.75 7.83 -9.05
CA THR A 18 -5.74 6.95 -8.41
C THR A 18 -7.13 7.57 -8.37
N ALA A 19 -7.22 8.90 -8.17
CA ALA A 19 -8.49 9.60 -8.19
C ALA A 19 -9.06 9.71 -9.61
N ASP A 20 -8.22 9.95 -10.61
CA ASP A 20 -8.63 9.97 -12.02
C ASP A 20 -9.16 8.62 -12.50
N SER A 21 -8.53 7.54 -12.05
CA SER A 21 -8.98 6.17 -12.30
C SER A 21 -10.40 5.94 -11.76
N LEU A 22 -10.72 6.46 -10.57
CA LEU A 22 -12.08 6.42 -10.01
C LEU A 22 -13.07 7.25 -10.82
N ARG A 23 -12.65 8.41 -11.36
CA ARG A 23 -13.51 9.24 -12.23
C ARG A 23 -13.89 8.50 -13.50
N TYR A 24 -12.96 7.75 -14.10
CA TYR A 24 -13.23 6.97 -15.31
C TYR A 24 -14.34 5.92 -15.10
N ILE A 25 -14.31 5.24 -13.95
CA ILE A 25 -15.30 4.20 -13.62
C ILE A 25 -16.57 4.73 -12.94
N TYR A 26 -16.67 6.05 -12.73
CA TYR A 26 -17.74 6.68 -11.96
C TYR A 26 -19.15 6.25 -12.37
N GLN A 27 -19.43 6.13 -13.67
CA GLN A 27 -20.75 5.75 -14.18
C GLN A 27 -21.21 4.35 -13.71
N LYS A 28 -20.27 3.48 -13.36
CA LYS A 28 -20.55 2.12 -12.87
C LYS A 28 -20.72 2.06 -11.35
N LEU A 29 -20.26 3.08 -10.63
CA LEU A 29 -20.28 3.12 -9.16
C LEU A 29 -21.64 3.59 -8.64
N LYS A 30 -22.45 2.66 -8.14
CA LYS A 30 -23.77 2.95 -7.53
C LYS A 30 -23.76 2.96 -6.00
N THR A 31 -22.79 2.28 -5.39
CA THR A 31 -22.70 2.06 -3.94
C THR A 31 -21.41 2.65 -3.38
N ASP A 32 -21.20 2.51 -2.07
CA ASP A 32 -19.91 2.77 -1.44
C ASP A 32 -18.81 1.93 -2.09
N VAL A 33 -17.58 2.47 -2.06
CA VAL A 33 -16.45 1.98 -2.84
C VAL A 33 -15.35 1.48 -1.91
N LEU A 34 -14.86 0.28 -2.18
CA LEU A 34 -13.64 -0.27 -1.58
C LEU A 34 -12.51 -0.17 -2.60
N VAL A 35 -11.51 0.66 -2.31
CA VAL A 35 -10.32 0.84 -3.14
C VAL A 35 -9.22 -0.07 -2.61
N LEU A 36 -8.69 -0.91 -3.48
CA LEU A 36 -7.60 -1.83 -3.24
C LEU A 36 -6.52 -1.60 -4.28
N SER A 37 -5.27 -1.54 -3.84
CA SER A 37 -4.12 -1.48 -4.74
C SER A 37 -3.68 -2.89 -5.14
N CYS A 38 -3.15 -3.03 -6.36
CA CYS A 38 -2.68 -4.30 -6.91
C CYS A 38 -1.38 -4.80 -6.26
N ASP A 39 -0.64 -3.91 -5.61
CA ASP A 39 0.64 -4.16 -4.94
C ASP A 39 0.50 -4.51 -3.44
N LEU A 40 -0.74 -4.71 -2.96
CA LEU A 40 -1.04 -4.96 -1.56
C LEU A 40 -1.01 -6.46 -1.25
N ILE A 41 -0.10 -6.87 -0.36
CA ILE A 41 -0.05 -8.23 0.19
C ILE A 41 -0.45 -8.16 1.66
N THR A 42 -1.62 -8.72 1.99
CA THR A 42 -2.18 -8.66 3.35
C THR A 42 -2.78 -9.98 3.80
N ASP A 43 -2.47 -10.36 5.03
CA ASP A 43 -3.16 -11.44 5.76
C ASP A 43 -4.32 -10.90 6.63
N VAL A 44 -4.58 -9.60 6.56
CA VAL A 44 -5.61 -8.93 7.36
C VAL A 44 -7.00 -9.37 6.93
N ALA A 45 -7.81 -9.72 7.92
CA ALA A 45 -9.22 -9.96 7.70
C ALA A 45 -9.91 -8.63 7.35
N LEU A 46 -10.18 -8.42 6.06
CA LEU A 46 -10.73 -7.17 5.52
C LEU A 46 -12.04 -6.72 6.18
N HIS A 47 -12.78 -7.67 6.79
CA HIS A 47 -14.01 -7.35 7.51
C HIS A 47 -13.77 -6.41 8.69
N GLU A 48 -12.62 -6.44 9.37
CA GLU A 48 -12.35 -5.54 10.49
C GLU A 48 -12.35 -4.05 10.08
N VAL A 49 -11.82 -3.76 8.88
CA VAL A 49 -11.82 -2.40 8.31
C VAL A 49 -13.23 -2.00 7.89
N VAL A 50 -13.97 -2.93 7.29
CA VAL A 50 -15.36 -2.71 6.86
C VAL A 50 -16.28 -2.55 8.08
N ASP A 51 -16.04 -3.27 9.17
CA ASP A 51 -16.81 -3.20 10.41
C ASP A 51 -16.55 -1.87 11.11
N LEU A 52 -15.32 -1.36 11.09
CA LEU A 52 -15.04 0.01 11.55
C LEU A 52 -15.77 1.05 10.70
N PHE A 53 -15.79 0.87 9.37
CA PHE A 53 -16.51 1.75 8.46
C PHE A 53 -18.02 1.76 8.75
N ARG A 54 -18.61 0.58 8.95
CA ARG A 54 -20.05 0.40 9.24
C ARG A 54 -20.43 0.85 10.64
N ALA A 55 -19.66 0.48 11.66
CA ALA A 55 -20.00 0.73 13.06
C ALA A 55 -19.96 2.21 13.45
N HIS A 56 -19.14 3.01 12.75
CA HIS A 56 -18.99 4.44 12.99
C HIS A 56 -19.63 5.32 11.90
N ASP A 57 -20.30 4.69 10.92
CA ASP A 57 -20.87 5.36 9.74
C ASP A 57 -19.84 6.32 9.10
N ALA A 58 -18.63 5.82 8.87
CA ALA A 58 -17.48 6.62 8.48
C ALA A 58 -17.61 7.19 7.06
N THR A 59 -16.94 8.32 6.80
CA THR A 59 -16.74 8.86 5.44
C THR A 59 -15.63 8.10 4.72
N LEU A 60 -14.55 7.84 5.47
CA LEU A 60 -13.35 7.17 5.03
C LEU A 60 -12.90 6.20 6.13
N ALA A 61 -12.60 4.96 5.78
CA ALA A 61 -11.84 4.05 6.64
C ALA A 61 -10.61 3.56 5.88
N MET A 62 -9.44 3.61 6.52
CA MET A 62 -8.18 3.17 5.90
C MET A 62 -7.42 2.17 6.76
N LEU A 63 -6.62 1.32 6.14
CA LEU A 63 -5.74 0.36 6.82
C LEU A 63 -4.30 0.88 6.84
N MET A 64 -3.69 0.88 8.01
CA MET A 64 -2.28 1.19 8.19
C MET A 64 -1.58 0.10 8.98
N ARG A 65 -0.29 -0.08 8.74
CA ARG A 65 0.57 -1.02 9.46
C ARG A 65 1.75 -0.28 10.06
N LYS A 66 2.27 -0.76 11.18
CA LYS A 66 3.61 -0.35 11.64
C LYS A 66 4.69 -0.89 10.70
N GLY A 67 5.46 0.01 10.09
CA GLY A 67 6.64 -0.31 9.30
C GLY A 67 7.56 -1.25 10.07
N GLN A 68 8.12 -2.23 9.36
CA GLN A 68 9.03 -3.19 9.97
C GLN A 68 10.42 -2.56 10.12
N ASP A 69 10.95 -2.58 11.33
CA ASP A 69 12.32 -2.17 11.61
C ASP A 69 13.29 -3.21 11.01
N GLY A 70 13.96 -2.87 9.90
CA GLY A 70 15.07 -3.65 9.37
C GLY A 70 15.03 -3.98 7.88
N LEU A 71 14.76 -3.00 7.01
CA LEU A 71 14.96 -3.19 5.57
C LEU A 71 16.45 -3.41 5.30
N GLU A 72 16.82 -4.62 4.86
CA GLU A 72 18.17 -4.85 4.34
C GLU A 72 18.44 -3.98 3.11
N SER A 73 19.68 -3.54 2.96
CA SER A 73 20.08 -2.65 1.86
C SER A 73 19.78 -3.31 0.52
N VAL A 74 19.13 -2.55 -0.37
CA VAL A 74 18.85 -2.99 -1.74
C VAL A 74 20.18 -3.27 -2.46
N PRO A 75 20.29 -4.39 -3.19
CA PRO A 75 21.43 -4.72 -4.05
C PRO A 75 21.73 -3.56 -5.01
N GLY A 76 23.00 -3.19 -5.17
CA GLY A 76 23.44 -2.20 -6.15
C GLY A 76 23.55 -0.75 -5.62
N GLN A 77 23.08 -0.44 -4.42
CA GLN A 77 23.30 0.89 -3.82
C GLN A 77 24.62 0.93 -3.03
N LYS A 78 25.74 1.07 -3.73
CA LYS A 78 27.01 1.53 -3.12
C LYS A 78 26.92 3.03 -2.84
N GLY A 79 26.24 3.42 -1.77
CA GLY A 79 26.20 4.81 -1.34
C GLY A 79 25.40 5.03 -0.06
N LYS A 80 25.94 5.85 0.85
CA LYS A 80 25.29 6.35 2.08
C LYS A 80 24.09 7.28 1.80
N LYS A 81 23.22 6.96 0.84
CA LYS A 81 21.90 7.57 0.77
C LYS A 81 20.95 6.50 1.25
N LYS A 82 20.61 6.55 2.56
CA LYS A 82 19.41 5.90 3.06
C LYS A 82 18.32 6.20 2.03
N ALA A 83 17.66 5.16 1.51
CA ALA A 83 16.42 5.37 0.77
C ALA A 83 15.61 6.36 1.61
N VAL A 84 15.28 7.51 1.02
CA VAL A 84 14.44 8.51 1.67
C VAL A 84 13.09 7.84 1.79
N GLU A 85 12.92 7.06 2.85
CA GLU A 85 11.62 6.61 3.30
C GLU A 85 10.88 7.90 3.58
N GLN A 86 10.03 8.32 2.65
CA GLN A 86 9.07 9.37 2.88
C GLN A 86 8.25 8.93 4.10
N ARG A 87 8.52 9.53 5.25
CA ARG A 87 7.83 9.15 6.48
C ARG A 87 6.48 9.84 6.53
N ASP A 88 5.47 9.06 6.89
CA ASP A 88 4.14 9.60 7.16
C ASP A 88 4.04 9.96 8.64
N PHE A 89 3.61 11.19 8.90
CA PHE A 89 3.20 11.63 10.22
C PHE A 89 1.70 11.41 10.37
N VAL A 90 1.33 10.42 11.18
CA VAL A 90 -0.06 10.06 11.42
C VAL A 90 -0.43 10.40 12.86
N GLY A 91 -1.36 11.32 13.03
CA GLY A 91 -1.96 11.67 14.32
C GLY A 91 -3.28 10.95 14.52
N VAL A 92 -3.35 10.07 15.51
CA VAL A 92 -4.58 9.37 15.89
C VAL A 92 -5.08 9.80 17.26
N ASP A 93 -6.37 9.61 17.50
CA ASP A 93 -6.97 9.78 18.83
C ASP A 93 -6.38 8.78 19.85
N SER A 94 -6.58 9.05 21.14
CA SER A 94 -6.31 8.19 22.28
C SER A 94 -6.83 6.74 22.12
N THR A 95 -7.97 6.55 21.45
CA THR A 95 -8.54 5.22 21.15
C THR A 95 -7.77 4.48 20.05
N GLY A 96 -6.98 5.20 19.25
CA GLY A 96 -6.20 4.66 18.13
C GLY A 96 -7.00 4.33 16.86
N LYS A 97 -8.27 4.76 16.79
CA LYS A 97 -9.18 4.47 15.67
C LYS A 97 -9.53 5.68 14.82
N ARG A 98 -9.59 6.88 15.40
CA ARG A 98 -9.96 8.10 14.67
C ARG A 98 -8.70 8.78 14.14
N LEU A 99 -8.70 9.13 12.85
CA LEU A 99 -7.61 9.85 12.20
C LEU A 99 -7.84 11.35 12.35
N LEU A 100 -6.91 12.03 13.02
CA LEU A 100 -6.98 13.47 13.33
C LEU A 100 -6.02 14.30 12.47
N PHE A 101 -4.88 13.72 12.09
CA PHE A 101 -3.86 14.39 11.28
C PHE A 101 -3.13 13.39 10.40
N MET A 102 -2.82 13.79 9.17
CA MET A 102 -1.96 13.03 8.25
C MET A 102 -1.20 14.02 7.37
N ALA A 103 0.12 13.88 7.34
CA ALA A 103 0.98 14.61 6.42
C ALA A 103 2.21 13.76 6.06
N ASN A 104 2.68 13.90 4.84
CA ASN A 104 3.92 13.30 4.37
C ASN A 104 5.10 14.25 4.69
N GLU A 105 6.25 13.70 5.07
CA GLU A 105 7.50 14.46 5.21
C GLU A 105 7.84 15.29 3.96
N ALA A 106 7.51 14.81 2.76
CA ALA A 106 7.77 15.55 1.52
C ALA A 106 6.92 16.83 1.34
N ASP A 107 5.76 16.89 2.00
CA ASP A 107 4.84 18.03 1.92
C ASP A 107 4.99 18.98 3.12
N LEU A 108 5.86 18.62 4.07
CA LEU A 108 6.13 19.39 5.27
C LEU A 108 7.42 20.18 5.09
N ASP A 109 7.40 21.43 5.53
CA ASP A 109 8.61 22.23 5.75
C ASP A 109 9.31 21.76 7.04
N GLU A 110 10.03 22.65 7.74
CA GLU A 110 10.72 22.33 8.99
C GLU A 110 9.78 22.11 10.19
N GLU A 111 8.50 22.50 10.09
CA GLU A 111 7.55 22.50 11.21
C GLU A 111 6.22 21.78 10.90
N LEU A 112 5.70 21.09 11.91
CA LEU A 112 4.39 20.43 11.85
C LEU A 112 3.29 21.37 12.39
N VAL A 113 2.45 21.91 11.51
CA VAL A 113 1.38 22.84 11.90
C VAL A 113 0.08 22.09 12.25
N ILE A 114 -0.31 22.14 13.53
CA ILE A 114 -1.59 21.59 14.01
C ILE A 114 -2.53 22.73 14.38
N LYS A 115 -3.76 22.68 13.86
CA LYS A 115 -4.81 23.66 14.21
C LYS A 115 -5.23 23.47 15.68
N GLY A 116 -5.23 24.56 16.45
CA GLY A 116 -5.68 24.56 17.85
C GLY A 116 -7.11 24.05 18.04
N ALA A 117 -7.99 24.23 17.04
CA ALA A 117 -9.35 23.68 17.06
C ALA A 117 -9.40 22.14 17.17
N ILE A 118 -8.39 21.44 16.68
CA ILE A 118 -8.27 19.97 16.81
C ILE A 118 -7.97 19.63 18.27
N LEU A 119 -7.02 20.35 18.89
CA LEU A 119 -6.61 20.14 20.29
C LEU A 119 -7.72 20.50 21.29
N GLN A 120 -8.58 21.45 20.96
CA GLN A 120 -9.76 21.78 21.77
C GLN A 120 -10.77 20.63 21.84
N LYS A 121 -10.97 19.91 20.73
CA LYS A 121 -11.91 18.78 20.65
C LYS A 121 -11.28 17.46 21.10
N HIS A 122 -10.02 17.23 20.72
CA HIS A 122 -9.24 16.04 21.01
C HIS A 122 -7.98 16.44 21.77
N PRO A 123 -8.03 16.49 23.12
CA PRO A 123 -6.91 16.97 23.93
C PRO A 123 -5.70 16.02 23.92
N ARG A 124 -5.88 14.78 23.46
CA ARG A 124 -4.83 13.76 23.41
C ARG A 124 -4.70 13.23 21.98
N ILE A 125 -3.61 13.60 21.33
CA ILE A 125 -3.25 13.11 20.00
C ILE A 125 -2.00 12.24 20.13
N ARG A 126 -2.06 11.03 19.59
CA ARG A 126 -0.92 10.11 19.52
C ARG A 126 -0.33 10.15 18.12
N PHE A 127 0.92 10.59 18.02
CA PHE A 127 1.64 10.59 16.75
C PHE A 127 2.37 9.27 16.53
N HIS A 128 2.29 8.79 15.30
CA HIS A 128 3.05 7.65 14.81
C HIS A 128 3.81 8.06 13.55
N THR A 129 5.12 7.80 13.53
CA THR A 129 6.03 8.11 12.42
C THR A 129 6.44 6.88 11.62
N GLY A 130 6.27 5.70 12.21
CA GLY A 130 6.58 4.42 11.57
C GLY A 130 5.32 3.72 11.06
N LEU A 131 4.27 4.44 10.64
CA LEU A 131 3.12 3.81 9.99
C LEU A 131 3.31 3.86 8.48
N VAL A 132 3.04 2.74 7.83
CA VAL A 132 3.00 2.58 6.40
C VAL A 132 1.55 2.34 6.00
N ASP A 133 1.13 3.05 4.97
CA ASP A 133 -0.20 2.94 4.39
C ASP A 133 -0.33 1.72 3.47
N ALA A 134 -1.38 0.94 3.71
CA ALA A 134 -1.71 -0.25 2.94
C ALA A 134 -2.38 0.07 1.60
N HIS A 135 -2.81 1.32 1.37
CA HIS A 135 -3.58 1.70 0.18
C HIS A 135 -4.91 0.91 0.05
N LEU A 136 -5.52 0.60 1.20
CA LEU A 136 -6.85 0.02 1.31
C LEU A 136 -7.79 1.08 1.90
N TYR A 137 -8.77 1.52 1.12
CA TYR A 137 -9.71 2.57 1.53
C TYR A 137 -11.16 2.14 1.33
N CYS A 138 -11.99 2.36 2.35
CA CYS A 138 -13.45 2.35 2.23
C CYS A 138 -13.93 3.79 2.12
N LEU A 139 -14.62 4.14 1.03
CA LEU A 139 -15.14 5.48 0.78
C LEU A 139 -16.66 5.44 0.63
N ARG A 140 -17.35 6.42 1.22
CA ARG A 140 -18.77 6.67 0.93
C ARG A 140 -18.96 7.10 -0.51
N ARG A 141 -20.12 6.76 -1.08
CA ARG A 141 -20.49 7.15 -2.45
C ARG A 141 -20.39 8.66 -2.72
N TYR A 142 -20.76 9.51 -1.77
CA TYR A 142 -20.71 10.97 -1.94
C TYR A 142 -19.30 11.53 -2.06
N VAL A 143 -18.28 10.82 -1.55
CA VAL A 143 -16.87 11.23 -1.73
C VAL A 143 -16.47 11.07 -3.19
N VAL A 144 -17.02 10.07 -3.87
CA VAL A 144 -16.80 9.87 -5.31
C VAL A 144 -17.56 10.93 -6.13
N ASP A 145 -18.76 11.33 -5.70
CA ASP A 145 -19.47 12.49 -6.30
C ASP A 145 -18.61 13.75 -6.23
N PHE A 146 -18.04 14.02 -5.06
CA PHE A 146 -17.12 15.13 -4.85
C PHE A 146 -15.88 15.06 -5.77
N LEU A 147 -15.30 13.87 -5.95
CA LEU A 147 -14.14 13.68 -6.85
C LEU A 147 -14.47 14.00 -8.32
N MET A 148 -15.70 13.80 -8.77
CA MET A 148 -16.09 14.13 -10.15
C MET A 148 -16.09 15.63 -10.42
N GLU A 149 -16.51 16.41 -9.43
CA GLU A 149 -16.61 17.87 -9.52
C GLU A 149 -15.23 18.52 -9.30
N TYR A 150 -14.43 17.98 -8.37
CA TYR A 150 -13.08 18.46 -8.08
C TYR A 150 -12.03 17.74 -8.89
N LYS A 151 -11.74 18.24 -10.10
CA LYS A 151 -10.72 17.68 -11.00
C LYS A 151 -9.27 17.94 -10.59
N SER A 152 -9.03 18.79 -9.59
CA SER A 152 -7.68 19.10 -9.11
C SER A 152 -7.01 17.95 -8.35
N ILE A 153 -7.78 16.97 -7.87
CA ILE A 153 -7.26 15.87 -7.07
C ILE A 153 -6.81 14.73 -7.98
N THR A 154 -5.54 14.36 -7.99
CA THR A 154 -4.97 13.25 -8.77
C THR A 154 -4.74 12.01 -7.90
N SER A 155 -4.28 12.20 -6.66
CA SER A 155 -3.91 11.11 -5.74
C SER A 155 -4.85 11.05 -4.53
N ILE A 156 -5.48 9.90 -4.31
CA ILE A 156 -6.30 9.66 -3.12
C ILE A 156 -5.47 9.84 -1.85
N ARG A 157 -4.27 9.25 -1.83
CA ARG A 157 -3.40 9.24 -0.64
C ARG A 157 -2.89 10.63 -0.28
N SER A 158 -2.30 11.33 -1.24
CA SER A 158 -1.59 12.59 -0.97
C SER A 158 -2.52 13.78 -0.82
N GLU A 159 -3.65 13.79 -1.52
CA GLU A 159 -4.51 14.98 -1.60
C GLU A 159 -5.88 14.75 -0.95
N LEU A 160 -6.57 13.66 -1.29
CA LEU A 160 -7.93 13.42 -0.79
C LEU A 160 -7.96 13.16 0.73
N ILE A 161 -7.08 12.29 1.25
CA ILE A 161 -7.07 11.96 2.68
C ILE A 161 -6.74 13.19 3.54
N PRO A 162 -5.66 13.96 3.28
CA PRO A 162 -5.39 15.16 4.06
C PRO A 162 -6.47 16.23 3.92
N TYR A 163 -7.14 16.31 2.76
CA TYR A 163 -8.28 17.22 2.56
C TYR A 163 -9.49 16.81 3.41
N LEU A 164 -9.86 15.53 3.42
CA LEU A 164 -10.96 15.00 4.24
C LEU A 164 -10.69 15.20 5.74
N VAL A 165 -9.46 14.92 6.19
CA VAL A 165 -9.04 15.10 7.59
C VAL A 165 -9.12 16.58 7.99
N ARG A 166 -8.67 17.50 7.13
CA ARG A 166 -8.79 18.95 7.38
C ARG A 166 -10.25 19.41 7.47
N LYS A 167 -11.13 18.85 6.64
CA LYS A 167 -12.56 19.20 6.67
C LYS A 167 -13.27 18.66 7.92
N GLN A 168 -12.88 17.52 8.52
CA GLN A 168 -13.50 17.01 9.76
C GLN A 168 -13.69 18.05 10.87
N PHE A 169 -12.75 19.00 10.96
CA PHE A 169 -12.71 20.02 12.01
C PHE A 169 -13.17 21.41 11.55
N SER A 170 -13.42 21.60 10.24
CA SER A 170 -13.98 22.84 9.69
C SER A 170 -15.50 22.79 9.79
N SER A 171 -16.11 23.64 10.60
CA SER A 171 -17.57 23.81 10.56
C SER A 171 -18.02 24.37 9.22
N ALA A 172 -19.11 23.83 8.66
CA ALA A 172 -19.77 24.38 7.47
C ALA A 172 -20.22 25.84 7.64
N SER A 173 -20.34 26.33 8.88
CA SER A 173 -20.70 27.71 9.22
C SER A 173 -19.53 28.72 9.15
N SER A 174 -18.28 28.29 8.93
CA SER A 174 -17.13 29.19 8.97
C SER A 174 -16.87 29.94 7.65
N GLN A 175 -17.56 29.59 6.56
CA GLN A 175 -17.36 30.25 5.27
C GLN A 175 -18.18 31.54 5.08
N GLN A 176 -19.23 31.78 5.89
CA GLN A 176 -19.98 33.05 5.82
C GLN A 176 -19.29 34.23 6.52
N GLY A 177 -18.23 34.01 7.30
CA GLY A 177 -17.62 35.04 8.16
C GLY A 177 -16.23 35.53 7.73
N GLN A 178 -15.65 35.01 6.65
CA GLN A 178 -14.29 35.39 6.19
C GLN A 178 -14.27 36.08 4.82
N GLU A 179 -15.43 36.28 4.18
CA GLU A 179 -15.52 36.91 2.85
C GLU A 179 -15.33 38.44 2.87
N GLU A 180 -15.29 39.11 4.03
CA GLU A 180 -15.21 40.58 4.09
C GLU A 180 -13.79 41.19 4.15
N LYS A 181 -12.70 40.40 4.09
CA LYS A 181 -11.33 40.96 4.20
C LYS A 181 -10.31 40.57 3.12
N GLU A 182 -10.72 39.88 2.06
CA GLU A 182 -9.83 39.62 0.91
C GLU A 182 -10.55 39.89 -0.42
N GLU A 183 -11.16 41.07 -0.56
CA GLU A 183 -11.37 41.66 -1.88
C GLU A 183 -10.25 42.67 -2.16
N GLU A 184 -9.21 42.25 -2.89
CA GLU A 184 -8.70 42.94 -4.08
C GLU A 184 -7.44 42.23 -4.60
N LEU A 185 -7.63 41.28 -5.53
CA LEU A 185 -6.81 41.08 -6.75
C LEU A 185 -7.39 39.95 -7.63
N LYS A 186 -8.41 40.35 -8.41
CA LYS A 186 -8.77 39.87 -9.78
C LYS A 186 -9.08 38.37 -10.02
N LYS A 187 -10.36 38.03 -9.78
CA LYS A 187 -11.37 37.43 -10.69
C LYS A 187 -10.96 36.29 -11.66
N LYS A 188 -11.26 35.05 -11.26
CA LYS A 188 -12.24 34.10 -11.85
C LYS A 188 -11.79 32.65 -11.57
N GLU A 189 -12.12 32.12 -10.40
CA GLU A 189 -12.20 30.67 -10.22
C GLU A 189 -13.51 30.32 -9.51
N LEU A 190 -14.11 29.22 -9.97
CA LEU A 190 -15.46 28.76 -9.67
C LEU A 190 -15.73 28.67 -8.17
N LYS A 191 -16.98 28.95 -7.78
CA LYS A 191 -17.55 28.58 -6.47
C LYS A 191 -17.10 27.17 -6.09
N THR A 192 -16.23 27.06 -5.09
CA THR A 192 -15.74 25.80 -4.54
C THR A 192 -16.89 25.12 -3.79
N LEU A 193 -17.55 24.15 -4.44
CA LEU A 193 -18.58 23.29 -3.86
C LEU A 193 -18.00 22.37 -2.78
N ASP A 194 -17.98 22.81 -1.52
CA ASP A 194 -17.51 22.00 -0.40
C ASP A 194 -18.13 20.58 -0.34
N ILE A 195 -17.38 19.56 0.15
CA ILE A 195 -17.87 18.18 0.36
C ILE A 195 -19.24 18.13 1.03
N TYR A 196 -19.50 19.08 1.93
CA TYR A 196 -20.76 19.23 2.66
C TYR A 196 -22.00 19.37 1.77
N SER A 197 -21.84 19.91 0.56
CA SER A 197 -22.94 19.99 -0.42
C SER A 197 -23.33 18.64 -1.01
N PHE A 198 -22.41 17.67 -1.02
CA PHE A 198 -22.63 16.30 -1.52
C PHE A 198 -23.13 15.35 -0.42
N ILE A 199 -23.01 15.77 0.83
CA ILE A 199 -23.67 15.09 1.95
C ILE A 199 -25.15 15.43 1.82
N LYS A 200 -25.85 14.62 1.04
CA LYS A 200 -27.30 14.68 0.84
C LYS A 200 -27.93 14.94 2.21
N GLU A 201 -28.61 16.08 2.37
CA GLU A 201 -29.33 16.40 3.61
C GLU A 201 -30.27 15.24 3.91
N VAL A 202 -29.85 14.37 4.83
CA VAL A 202 -30.73 13.43 5.47
C VAL A 202 -31.58 14.32 6.35
N GLY A 203 -32.78 14.64 5.88
CA GLY A 203 -33.69 15.56 6.56
C GLY A 203 -33.84 15.19 8.04
N PRO A 204 -34.15 16.17 8.91
CA PRO A 204 -34.14 16.01 10.37
C PRO A 204 -35.08 14.91 10.90
N LEU A 205 -35.97 14.37 10.06
CA LEU A 205 -36.99 13.39 10.43
C LEU A 205 -36.59 11.92 10.16
N THR A 206 -35.53 11.64 9.39
CA THR A 206 -34.96 10.28 9.25
C THR A 206 -33.78 10.03 10.16
N PHE A 207 -33.45 10.99 11.03
CA PHE A 207 -32.36 10.90 12.02
C PHE A 207 -32.62 9.85 13.10
N ALA A 208 -33.88 9.47 13.36
CA ALA A 208 -34.22 8.58 14.48
C ALA A 208 -34.21 7.07 14.16
N LEU A 209 -34.27 6.66 12.89
CA LEU A 209 -34.45 5.24 12.53
C LEU A 209 -33.17 4.52 12.11
N HIS A 210 -32.12 5.26 11.73
CA HIS A 210 -30.81 4.68 11.40
C HIS A 210 -29.79 4.79 12.57
N ASP A 211 -30.20 5.39 13.70
CA ASP A 211 -29.38 5.72 14.88
C ASP A 211 -29.24 4.57 15.88
N ALA A 212 -29.42 3.33 15.45
CA ALA A 212 -28.96 2.17 16.20
C ALA A 212 -27.51 1.81 15.79
N CYS A 213 -26.64 2.83 15.70
CA CYS A 213 -25.21 2.60 15.67
C CYS A 213 -24.81 2.00 17.02
N TRP A 214 -24.52 0.70 17.05
CA TRP A 214 -24.22 -0.12 18.24
C TRP A 214 -23.19 0.51 19.20
N ASN A 215 -22.34 1.42 18.71
CA ASN A 215 -21.27 2.07 19.46
C ASN A 215 -21.59 3.48 19.98
N ALA A 216 -22.78 4.03 19.72
CA ALA A 216 -23.19 5.38 20.17
C ALA A 216 -23.28 5.54 21.70
N CYS A 217 -23.11 4.46 22.47
CA CYS A 217 -23.21 4.46 23.92
C CYS A 217 -21.86 4.45 24.67
N ARG A 218 -20.70 4.48 24.00
CA ARG A 218 -19.41 4.17 24.67
C ARG A 218 -18.27 5.19 24.60
N GLY A 219 -18.46 6.44 24.16
CA GLY A 219 -17.40 7.43 24.41
C GLY A 219 -17.50 8.78 23.69
N ASP A 220 -18.21 8.86 22.57
CA ASP A 220 -18.47 10.15 21.93
C ASP A 220 -19.72 10.77 22.54
N SER A 221 -19.59 12.00 23.03
CA SER A 221 -20.75 12.77 23.50
C SER A 221 -21.74 12.91 22.34
N ARG A 222 -23.04 12.81 22.61
CA ARG A 222 -24.14 12.89 21.62
C ARG A 222 -24.07 14.13 20.71
N GLU A 223 -23.27 15.13 21.10
CA GLU A 223 -23.06 16.41 20.43
C GLU A 223 -21.93 16.37 19.37
N ASP A 224 -20.98 15.44 19.47
CA ASP A 224 -19.90 15.26 18.49
C ASP A 224 -20.39 14.56 17.21
N LEU A 225 -21.40 13.69 17.35
CA LEU A 225 -22.00 12.96 16.23
C LEU A 225 -22.82 13.87 15.31
N SER A 226 -23.46 14.92 15.83
CA SER A 226 -24.37 15.78 15.06
C SER A 226 -23.66 16.90 14.29
N ARG A 227 -22.41 17.24 14.64
CA ARG A 227 -21.69 18.39 14.06
C ARG A 227 -20.57 18.04 13.07
N SER A 228 -19.97 16.86 13.16
CA SER A 228 -18.90 16.45 12.23
C SER A 228 -19.48 15.55 11.14
N GLN A 229 -19.88 16.18 10.03
CA GLN A 229 -20.46 15.49 8.87
C GLN A 229 -19.44 14.60 8.13
N VAL A 230 -18.13 14.85 8.30
CA VAL A 230 -17.04 14.04 7.73
C VAL A 230 -16.28 13.34 8.85
N ARG A 231 -16.16 12.01 8.77
CA ARG A 231 -15.48 11.18 9.78
C ARG A 231 -14.47 10.25 9.10
N CYS A 232 -13.18 10.35 9.44
CA CYS A 232 -12.16 9.43 8.96
C CYS A 232 -11.63 8.54 10.09
N TYR A 233 -11.60 7.25 9.82
CA TYR A 233 -11.11 6.23 10.73
C TYR A 233 -9.90 5.51 10.11
N VAL A 234 -9.04 5.02 10.99
CA VAL A 234 -7.87 4.22 10.65
C VAL A 234 -7.88 2.95 11.47
N HIS A 235 -7.67 1.83 10.80
CA HIS A 235 -7.34 0.56 11.44
C HIS A 235 -5.83 0.40 11.45
N ILE A 236 -5.21 0.46 12.63
CA ILE A 236 -3.77 0.20 12.78
C ILE A 236 -3.59 -1.29 13.10
N MET A 237 -3.07 -2.04 12.14
CA MET A 237 -2.72 -3.43 12.32
C MET A 237 -1.48 -3.55 13.23
N LYS A 238 -1.60 -4.37 14.28
CA LYS A 238 -0.50 -4.66 15.22
C LYS A 238 0.29 -5.90 14.85
N GLU A 239 -0.39 -6.94 14.37
CA GLU A 239 0.17 -8.25 14.06
C GLU A 239 -0.34 -8.72 12.71
N GLY A 240 0.49 -9.46 11.97
CA GLY A 240 0.18 -9.94 10.64
C GLY A 240 1.04 -9.32 9.53
N LEU A 241 0.86 -9.84 8.33
CA LEU A 241 1.46 -9.32 7.12
C LEU A 241 0.57 -8.26 6.49
N CYS A 242 1.14 -7.10 6.19
CA CYS A 242 0.53 -6.09 5.34
C CYS A 242 1.67 -5.28 4.70
N SER A 243 2.13 -5.71 3.54
CA SER A 243 3.25 -5.09 2.85
C SER A 243 2.76 -4.55 1.51
N ARG A 244 2.99 -3.26 1.29
CA ARG A 244 2.75 -2.62 -0.01
C ARG A 244 4.03 -2.67 -0.82
N VAL A 245 4.02 -3.34 -1.97
CA VAL A 245 5.23 -3.63 -2.73
C VAL A 245 5.46 -2.57 -3.81
N GLY A 246 5.81 -1.35 -3.38
CA GLY A 246 6.05 -0.22 -4.30
C GLY A 246 7.52 0.03 -4.64
N THR A 247 8.46 -0.61 -3.93
CA THR A 247 9.91 -0.36 -4.07
C THR A 247 10.66 -1.68 -4.13
N LEU A 248 11.80 -1.72 -4.83
CA LEU A 248 12.65 -2.91 -4.95
C LEU A 248 13.01 -3.53 -3.59
N GLY A 249 13.32 -2.71 -2.58
CA GLY A 249 13.59 -3.21 -1.22
C GLY A 249 12.38 -3.92 -0.59
N LEU A 250 11.19 -3.34 -0.72
CA LEU A 250 9.95 -3.95 -0.24
C LEU A 250 9.58 -5.21 -1.03
N TYR A 251 9.92 -5.25 -2.33
CA TYR A 251 9.76 -6.44 -3.17
C TYR A 251 10.67 -7.58 -2.72
N MET A 252 11.93 -7.29 -2.38
CA MET A 252 12.84 -8.29 -1.85
C MET A 252 12.41 -8.80 -0.47
N GLU A 253 11.98 -7.90 0.41
CA GLU A 253 11.49 -8.29 1.73
C GLU A 253 10.19 -9.11 1.62
N ALA A 254 9.27 -8.73 0.72
CA ALA A 254 8.09 -9.52 0.44
C ALA A 254 8.46 -10.95 -0.01
N ASN A 255 9.38 -11.09 -0.97
CA ASN A 255 9.85 -12.39 -1.44
C ASN A 255 10.55 -13.22 -0.34
N ARG A 256 11.29 -12.58 0.56
CA ARG A 256 11.86 -13.26 1.73
C ARG A 256 10.78 -13.80 2.65
N GLN A 257 9.72 -13.01 2.85
CA GLN A 257 8.57 -13.39 3.68
C GLN A 257 7.74 -14.50 3.03
N VAL A 258 7.74 -14.65 1.70
CA VAL A 258 7.02 -15.72 1.00
C VAL A 258 7.34 -17.10 1.58
N SER A 259 8.58 -17.40 1.94
CA SER A 259 8.96 -18.69 2.56
C SER A 259 8.19 -19.00 3.85
N LYS A 260 7.82 -17.97 4.62
CA LYS A 260 7.03 -18.08 5.86
C LYS A 260 5.52 -18.05 5.60
N LEU A 261 5.11 -17.41 4.51
CA LEU A 261 3.71 -17.18 4.16
C LEU A 261 3.11 -18.29 3.31
N LEU A 262 3.92 -18.94 2.47
CA LEU A 262 3.48 -20.04 1.60
C LEU A 262 2.74 -21.13 2.40
N PRO A 263 3.24 -21.58 3.58
CA PRO A 263 2.55 -22.59 4.38
C PRO A 263 1.20 -22.11 4.96
N VAL A 264 0.99 -20.80 5.08
CA VAL A 264 -0.21 -20.19 5.66
C VAL A 264 -1.26 -19.90 4.59
N ILE A 265 -0.84 -19.44 3.41
CA ILE A 265 -1.72 -18.99 2.32
C ILE A 265 -2.14 -20.18 1.45
N CYS A 266 -1.22 -21.09 1.14
CA CYS A 266 -1.45 -22.24 0.25
C CYS A 266 -0.85 -23.52 0.86
N PRO A 267 -1.58 -24.24 1.73
CA PRO A 267 -1.10 -25.50 2.30
C PRO A 267 -0.91 -26.62 1.25
N GLU A 268 -1.42 -26.43 0.02
CA GLU A 268 -1.30 -27.39 -1.09
C GLU A 268 -0.02 -27.22 -1.92
N GLU A 269 0.64 -26.04 -1.89
CA GLU A 269 1.85 -25.80 -2.67
C GLU A 269 3.10 -26.05 -1.84
N SER A 270 3.87 -27.07 -2.21
CA SER A 270 5.17 -27.32 -1.62
C SER A 270 6.18 -26.24 -2.07
N LEU A 271 7.03 -25.80 -1.14
CA LEU A 271 8.14 -24.86 -1.39
C LEU A 271 9.03 -25.27 -2.59
N VAL A 272 9.07 -26.56 -2.90
CA VAL A 272 9.65 -27.10 -4.12
C VAL A 272 8.52 -27.69 -4.95
N HIS A 273 8.27 -27.13 -6.14
CA HIS A 273 7.24 -27.66 -7.03
C HIS A 273 7.62 -29.08 -7.52
N PRO A 274 6.70 -30.06 -7.55
CA PRO A 274 6.99 -31.44 -7.92
C PRO A 274 7.47 -31.63 -9.37
N SER A 275 7.19 -30.67 -10.26
CA SER A 275 7.71 -30.70 -11.65
C SER A 275 9.17 -30.25 -11.78
N ALA A 276 9.78 -29.71 -10.71
CA ALA A 276 11.18 -29.31 -10.75
C ALA A 276 12.11 -30.54 -10.82
N GLN A 277 12.96 -30.56 -11.84
CA GLN A 277 13.95 -31.62 -12.04
C GLN A 277 15.21 -31.29 -11.24
N ILE A 278 15.24 -31.76 -10.00
CA ILE A 278 16.34 -31.51 -9.07
C ILE A 278 17.17 -32.78 -8.95
N VAL A 279 18.43 -32.70 -9.39
CA VAL A 279 19.37 -33.83 -9.31
C VAL A 279 19.87 -34.04 -7.87
N SER A 280 20.10 -32.97 -7.10
CA SER A 280 20.58 -33.06 -5.71
C SER A 280 19.67 -32.35 -4.70
N LYS A 281 18.67 -33.07 -4.17
CA LYS A 281 17.69 -32.53 -3.19
C LYS A 281 18.31 -32.10 -1.85
N HIS A 282 19.46 -32.67 -1.45
CA HIS A 282 20.08 -32.41 -0.15
C HIS A 282 20.74 -31.03 0.02
N LEU A 283 20.98 -30.31 -1.08
CA LEU A 283 21.69 -29.02 -1.06
C LEU A 283 20.76 -27.80 -1.12
N ILE A 284 19.44 -28.03 -1.10
CA ILE A 284 18.42 -26.98 -1.10
C ILE A 284 18.06 -26.68 0.35
N GLY A 285 18.23 -25.41 0.76
CA GLY A 285 17.82 -24.93 2.07
C GLY A 285 16.29 -24.94 2.22
N ALA A 286 15.82 -25.20 3.44
CA ALA A 286 14.38 -25.25 3.77
C ALA A 286 13.64 -23.91 3.51
N ASP A 287 14.38 -22.79 3.50
CA ASP A 287 13.84 -21.44 3.29
C ASP A 287 13.84 -21.02 1.80
N SER A 288 14.07 -21.94 0.87
CA SER A 288 14.18 -21.64 -0.56
C SER A 288 12.91 -22.06 -1.32
N LEU A 289 12.45 -21.22 -2.24
CA LEU A 289 11.30 -21.49 -3.11
C LEU A 289 11.80 -21.84 -4.51
N ILE A 290 11.29 -22.92 -5.10
CA ILE A 290 11.62 -23.33 -6.47
C ILE A 290 10.34 -23.48 -7.29
N GLY A 291 10.23 -22.66 -8.33
CA GLY A 291 9.12 -22.66 -9.27
C GLY A 291 9.09 -23.88 -10.20
N PRO A 292 7.96 -24.08 -10.91
CA PRO A 292 7.74 -25.21 -11.80
C PRO A 292 8.75 -25.26 -12.95
N ASP A 293 9.04 -26.47 -13.42
CA ASP A 293 9.85 -26.79 -14.61
C ASP A 293 11.29 -26.28 -14.56
N THR A 294 11.77 -25.98 -13.35
CA THR A 294 13.15 -25.58 -13.09
C THR A 294 14.06 -26.80 -13.02
N GLN A 295 15.22 -26.71 -13.67
CA GLN A 295 16.27 -27.72 -13.68
C GLN A 295 17.42 -27.27 -12.78
N VAL A 296 17.81 -28.11 -11.82
CA VAL A 296 18.94 -27.84 -10.92
C VAL A 296 19.98 -28.94 -11.06
N GLY A 297 21.16 -28.56 -11.56
CA GLY A 297 22.32 -29.41 -11.78
C GLY A 297 22.99 -29.91 -10.50
N GLU A 298 24.01 -30.75 -10.68
CA GLU A 298 24.72 -31.42 -9.60
C GLU A 298 25.59 -30.47 -8.77
N LYS A 299 25.70 -30.74 -7.46
CA LYS A 299 26.52 -29.96 -6.51
C LYS A 299 26.14 -28.48 -6.41
N SER A 300 24.92 -28.12 -6.83
CA SER A 300 24.42 -26.75 -6.73
C SER A 300 23.72 -26.55 -5.38
N SER A 301 23.94 -25.39 -4.75
CA SER A 301 23.38 -25.07 -3.43
C SER A 301 22.53 -23.82 -3.49
N VAL A 302 21.32 -23.89 -2.92
CA VAL A 302 20.33 -22.80 -2.95
C VAL A 302 19.87 -22.51 -1.52
N LYS A 303 20.21 -21.34 -0.97
CA LYS A 303 19.90 -20.97 0.42
C LYS A 303 19.18 -19.63 0.50
N ARG A 304 18.00 -19.61 1.12
CA ARG A 304 17.17 -18.39 1.31
C ARG A 304 16.93 -17.65 0.00
N SER A 305 16.71 -18.39 -1.07
CA SER A 305 16.57 -17.82 -2.42
C SER A 305 15.25 -18.25 -3.02
N VAL A 306 14.70 -17.38 -3.86
CA VAL A 306 13.45 -17.62 -4.58
C VAL A 306 13.79 -17.76 -6.05
N ILE A 307 13.42 -18.91 -6.64
CA ILE A 307 13.66 -19.24 -8.04
C ILE A 307 12.31 -19.34 -8.74
N GLY A 308 12.15 -18.59 -9.83
CA GLY A 308 10.96 -18.61 -10.67
C GLY A 308 10.82 -19.86 -11.53
N SER A 309 9.95 -19.77 -12.52
CA SER A 309 9.58 -20.90 -13.38
C SER A 309 10.55 -21.08 -14.55
N SER A 310 10.72 -22.33 -15.00
CA SER A 310 11.51 -22.69 -16.19
C SER A 310 12.97 -22.23 -16.15
N CYS A 311 13.56 -22.14 -14.95
CA CYS A 311 14.96 -21.77 -14.79
C CYS A 311 15.88 -22.96 -15.06
N VAL A 312 17.06 -22.70 -15.65
CA VAL A 312 18.08 -23.71 -15.90
C VAL A 312 19.32 -23.36 -15.10
N ILE A 313 19.55 -24.08 -14.00
CA ILE A 313 20.73 -23.93 -13.15
C ILE A 313 21.65 -25.11 -13.42
N ARG A 314 22.83 -24.84 -13.96
CA ARG A 314 23.86 -25.85 -14.25
C ARG A 314 24.59 -26.32 -12.98
N ASP A 315 25.63 -27.13 -13.17
CA ASP A 315 26.38 -27.75 -12.09
C ASP A 315 27.27 -26.76 -11.32
N ARG A 316 27.51 -27.07 -10.04
CA ARG A 316 28.42 -26.33 -9.15
C ARG A 316 28.05 -24.84 -8.98
N VAL A 317 26.75 -24.52 -8.99
CA VAL A 317 26.24 -23.15 -8.81
C VAL A 317 25.88 -22.89 -7.35
N THR A 318 26.24 -21.73 -6.81
CA THR A 318 25.87 -21.31 -5.45
C THR A 318 24.97 -20.09 -5.49
N VAL A 319 23.74 -20.23 -5.00
CA VAL A 319 22.74 -19.15 -4.97
C VAL A 319 22.31 -18.87 -3.53
N THR A 320 22.66 -17.70 -3.01
CA THR A 320 22.35 -17.31 -1.62
C THR A 320 21.64 -15.97 -1.56
N ASN A 321 20.55 -15.89 -0.79
CA ASN A 321 19.78 -14.65 -0.57
C ASN A 321 19.43 -13.92 -1.87
N SER A 322 19.12 -14.66 -2.94
CA SER A 322 18.93 -14.09 -4.28
C SER A 322 17.54 -14.39 -4.83
N LEU A 323 17.07 -13.52 -5.71
CA LEU A 323 15.79 -13.66 -6.40
C LEU A 323 16.05 -13.87 -7.89
N LEU A 324 15.70 -15.03 -8.39
CA LEU A 324 15.74 -15.39 -9.81
C LEU A 324 14.29 -15.39 -10.32
N MET A 325 13.97 -14.58 -11.33
CA MET A 325 12.64 -14.58 -11.95
C MET A 325 12.46 -15.77 -12.91
N ASN A 326 11.71 -15.62 -14.01
CA ASN A 326 11.39 -16.72 -14.91
C ASN A 326 12.41 -16.86 -16.06
N SER A 327 12.59 -18.10 -16.52
CA SER A 327 13.42 -18.43 -17.68
C SER A 327 14.88 -17.95 -17.58
N VAL A 328 15.44 -17.94 -16.36
CA VAL A 328 16.83 -17.56 -16.14
C VAL A 328 17.74 -18.76 -16.38
N THR A 329 18.82 -18.56 -17.12
CA THR A 329 19.85 -19.58 -17.35
C THR A 329 21.11 -19.22 -16.59
N VAL A 330 21.53 -20.08 -15.66
CA VAL A 330 22.76 -19.93 -14.88
C VAL A 330 23.73 -21.05 -15.25
N GLU A 331 24.83 -20.68 -15.90
CA GLU A 331 25.86 -21.60 -16.33
C GLU A 331 26.78 -22.08 -15.19
N GLU A 332 27.60 -23.08 -15.51
CA GLU A 332 28.41 -23.84 -14.55
C GLU A 332 29.39 -22.97 -13.74
N GLY A 333 29.47 -23.24 -12.43
CA GLY A 333 30.46 -22.63 -11.53
C GLY A 333 30.18 -21.18 -11.13
N SER A 334 28.97 -20.67 -11.35
CA SER A 334 28.61 -19.29 -10.99
C SER A 334 28.20 -19.16 -9.52
N ASN A 335 28.54 -18.02 -8.91
CA ASN A 335 28.19 -17.68 -7.53
C ASN A 335 27.33 -16.41 -7.53
N ILE A 336 26.15 -16.50 -6.91
CA ILE A 336 25.16 -15.43 -6.90
C ILE A 336 24.77 -15.16 -5.45
N GLN A 337 25.04 -13.95 -4.98
CA GLN A 337 24.77 -13.53 -3.60
C GLN A 337 24.00 -12.22 -3.58
N GLY A 338 22.91 -12.18 -2.81
CA GLY A 338 22.17 -10.94 -2.57
C GLY A 338 21.64 -10.27 -3.85
N SER A 339 21.41 -11.00 -4.94
CA SER A 339 21.16 -10.38 -6.25
C SER A 339 19.75 -10.62 -6.77
N VAL A 340 19.22 -9.68 -7.53
CA VAL A 340 17.92 -9.80 -8.21
C VAL A 340 18.15 -9.94 -9.70
N ILE A 341 17.65 -11.02 -10.27
CA ILE A 341 17.87 -11.39 -11.66
C ILE A 341 16.53 -11.46 -12.37
N CYS A 342 16.34 -10.55 -13.32
CA CYS A 342 15.09 -10.43 -14.06
C CYS A 342 14.91 -11.57 -15.07
N ASN A 343 13.73 -11.59 -15.69
CA ASN A 343 13.35 -12.61 -16.67
C ASN A 343 14.36 -12.73 -17.82
N ASN A 344 14.50 -13.95 -18.36
CA ASN A 344 15.32 -14.24 -19.54
C ASN A 344 16.81 -13.86 -19.43
N ALA A 345 17.32 -13.64 -18.22
CA ALA A 345 18.74 -13.35 -18.04
C ALA A 345 19.59 -14.60 -18.24
N VAL A 346 20.80 -14.41 -18.79
CA VAL A 346 21.77 -15.49 -19.03
C VAL A 346 23.07 -15.15 -18.32
N ILE A 347 23.45 -15.97 -17.37
CA ILE A 347 24.69 -15.85 -16.61
C ILE A 347 25.65 -16.89 -17.13
N GLU A 348 26.75 -16.46 -17.74
CA GLU A 348 27.77 -17.37 -18.27
C GLU A 348 28.65 -18.01 -17.18
N LYS A 349 29.53 -18.92 -17.63
CA LYS A 349 30.32 -19.79 -16.76
C LYS A 349 31.25 -19.00 -15.84
N GLY A 350 31.21 -19.37 -14.55
CA GLY A 350 32.13 -18.84 -13.54
C GLY A 350 31.93 -17.36 -13.18
N ALA A 351 30.74 -16.81 -13.39
CA ALA A 351 30.43 -15.44 -12.97
C ALA A 351 30.27 -15.36 -11.44
N ASP A 352 30.81 -14.30 -10.81
CA ASP A 352 30.62 -14.01 -9.39
C ASP A 352 29.85 -12.69 -9.27
N ILE A 353 28.59 -12.80 -8.84
CA ILE A 353 27.62 -11.71 -8.82
C ILE A 353 27.25 -11.46 -7.36
N LYS A 354 27.54 -10.25 -6.86
CA LYS A 354 27.24 -9.87 -5.47
C LYS A 354 26.48 -8.57 -5.43
N ASP A 355 25.34 -8.59 -4.73
CA ASP A 355 24.49 -7.42 -4.52
C ASP A 355 24.21 -6.66 -5.82
N CYS A 356 23.82 -7.38 -6.87
CA CYS A 356 23.55 -6.81 -8.19
C CYS A 356 22.08 -6.91 -8.61
N LEU A 357 21.69 -5.97 -9.48
CA LEU A 357 20.39 -5.96 -10.17
C LEU A 357 20.65 -6.20 -11.66
N ILE A 358 20.16 -7.33 -12.17
CA ILE A 358 20.35 -7.74 -13.56
C ILE A 358 19.05 -7.56 -14.31
N GLY A 359 19.10 -6.78 -15.38
CA GLY A 359 17.94 -6.42 -16.20
C GLY A 359 17.39 -7.59 -17.02
N ASN A 360 16.18 -7.42 -17.55
CA ASN A 360 15.52 -8.41 -18.41
C ASN A 360 16.35 -8.65 -19.69
N GLY A 361 16.60 -9.91 -20.02
CA GLY A 361 17.32 -10.31 -21.23
C GLY A 361 18.81 -9.97 -21.25
N GLN A 362 19.38 -9.54 -20.11
CA GLN A 362 20.81 -9.25 -20.04
C GLN A 362 21.64 -10.53 -19.99
N ARG A 363 22.78 -10.49 -20.68
CA ARG A 363 23.77 -11.56 -20.69
C ARG A 363 25.02 -11.09 -19.97
N ILE A 364 25.44 -11.83 -18.96
CA ILE A 364 26.68 -11.57 -18.21
C ILE A 364 27.76 -12.47 -18.78
N GLU A 365 28.89 -11.86 -19.16
CA GLU A 365 30.04 -12.56 -19.72
C GLU A 365 30.70 -13.51 -18.72
N ALA A 366 31.32 -14.57 -19.25
CA ALA A 366 32.02 -15.58 -18.47
C ALA A 366 33.13 -14.95 -17.60
N ARG A 367 33.21 -15.36 -16.34
CA ARG A 367 34.14 -14.82 -15.32
C ARG A 367 33.99 -13.33 -15.00
N GLY A 368 32.86 -12.72 -15.36
CA GLY A 368 32.52 -11.39 -14.87
C GLY A 368 32.43 -11.38 -13.35
N GLN A 369 33.11 -10.42 -12.71
CA GLN A 369 32.92 -10.08 -11.30
C GLN A 369 32.13 -8.78 -11.24
N ILE A 370 30.91 -8.82 -10.68
CA ILE A 370 30.02 -7.66 -10.62
C ILE A 370 29.54 -7.46 -9.19
#